data_AF-A0AA37SG06-F1
#
_entry.id   AF-A0AA37SG06-F1
#
_cell.length_a   1.000
_cell.length_b   1.000
_cell.length_c   1.000
_cell.angle_alpha   90.00
_cell.angle_beta   90.00
_cell.angle_gamma   90.00
#
_symmetry.space_group_name_H-M   'P 1'
#
loop_
_entity.id
_entity.type
_entity.pdbx_description
1 polymer ?
#
loop_
_entity_poly.entity_id
_entity_poly.type
_entity_poly.pdbx_seq_one_letter_code
_entity_poly.pdbx_strand_id
1 'polypeptide(L)'
;MSATADVISRAMEDLIHAMNIDVHSAVCWSGWIDVLVEYSGALEGQLNIPSLNVALTRPVKTEHKSIKQHVSNHYSRNWQVEGHLVELTLCFDQNTVMAERLMWLSQFDDCLLSSLTIGVKHSQYIGQRRLVNLALDTVRLAMLEVDHNSRILHTNYLAKELINDKTISVNAQKLAKLGSSKITDYLSDPLPNEKVSFRYQAGDNLYECMLLYSTDELFAWSRKLGVYYLTLKPLDNSPNAKWLTQGFGLSDSQATVAGWACCGKSAKEISALTGLSVSTVYSYLKAIYKKLGVQSQSQMAAMIWPNIF
;
A
#
# COMPACT_ATOMS: atom_id res chain seq x y z
N MET A 1 -16.50 -13.88 39.95
CA MET A 1 -17.50 -12.89 39.43
C MET A 1 -17.81 -13.18 37.96
N SER A 2 -19.07 -13.22 37.50
CA SER A 2 -19.37 -13.24 36.06
C SER A 2 -19.09 -11.85 35.49
N ALA A 3 -18.38 -11.74 34.37
CA ALA A 3 -18.26 -10.46 33.68
C ALA A 3 -19.66 -10.02 33.24
N THR A 4 -20.07 -8.79 33.59
CA THR A 4 -21.28 -8.22 33.03
C THR A 4 -21.05 -7.92 31.55
N ALA A 5 -22.06 -8.12 30.71
CA ALA A 5 -21.96 -7.90 29.26
C ALA A 5 -21.40 -6.49 28.90
N ASP A 6 -21.69 -5.50 29.74
CA ASP A 6 -21.18 -4.13 29.58
C ASP A 6 -19.66 -4.02 29.68
N VAL A 7 -19.02 -4.81 30.57
CA VAL A 7 -17.56 -4.81 30.72
C VAL A 7 -16.90 -5.44 29.51
N ILE A 8 -17.49 -6.52 28.99
CA ILE A 8 -17.02 -7.19 27.78
C ILE A 8 -17.14 -6.24 26.58
N SER A 9 -18.29 -5.56 26.44
CA SER A 9 -18.51 -4.61 25.35
C SER A 9 -17.50 -3.46 25.38
N ARG A 10 -17.25 -2.88 26.57
CA ARG A 10 -16.29 -1.77 26.72
C ARG A 10 -14.86 -2.23 26.45
N ALA A 11 -14.46 -3.38 26.98
CA ALA A 11 -13.14 -3.94 26.73
C ALA A 11 -12.92 -4.19 25.22
N MET A 12 -13.94 -4.66 24.51
CA MET A 12 -13.86 -4.84 23.06
C MET A 12 -13.66 -3.51 22.32
N GLU A 13 -14.43 -2.47 22.68
CA GLU A 13 -14.29 -1.13 22.11
C GLU A 13 -12.88 -0.58 22.33
N ASP A 14 -12.36 -0.70 23.55
CA ASP A 14 -11.01 -0.22 23.90
C ASP A 14 -9.91 -1.01 23.17
N LEU A 15 -10.06 -2.34 23.03
CA LEU A 15 -9.11 -3.17 22.26
C LEU A 15 -9.07 -2.77 20.79
N ILE A 16 -10.25 -2.55 20.19
CA ILE A 16 -10.36 -2.10 18.80
C ILE A 16 -9.74 -0.71 18.64
N HIS A 17 -10.06 0.21 19.54
CA HIS A 17 -9.54 1.56 19.52
C HIS A 17 -8.01 1.57 19.68
N ALA A 18 -7.47 0.75 20.59
CA ALA A 18 -6.05 0.66 20.87
C ALA A 18 -5.23 0.06 19.71
N MET A 19 -5.85 -0.73 18.82
CA MET A 19 -5.21 -1.15 17.57
C MET A 19 -4.95 0.02 16.61
N ASN A 20 -5.58 1.18 16.82
CA ASN A 20 -5.45 2.38 16.00
C ASN A 20 -5.59 2.07 14.50
N ILE A 21 -6.64 1.32 14.16
CA ILE A 21 -6.93 0.89 12.79
C ILE A 21 -7.29 2.13 11.98
N ASP A 22 -6.32 2.61 11.24
CA ASP A 22 -6.47 3.64 10.22
C ASP A 22 -6.02 3.07 8.88
N VAL A 23 -6.59 3.60 7.79
CA VAL A 23 -6.41 3.14 6.41
C VAL A 23 -4.93 3.10 5.99
N HIS A 24 -4.06 3.86 6.69
CA HIS A 24 -2.64 4.00 6.37
C HIS A 24 -1.70 3.56 7.49
N SER A 25 -2.20 3.26 8.68
CA SER A 25 -1.36 2.88 9.82
C SER A 25 -1.18 1.36 9.89
N ALA A 26 0.01 0.94 10.32
CA ALA A 26 0.19 -0.42 10.80
C ALA A 26 -0.61 -0.61 12.09
N VAL A 27 -1.11 -1.83 12.33
CA VAL A 27 -1.85 -2.16 13.55
C VAL A 27 -0.96 -1.94 14.77
N CYS A 28 -1.48 -1.22 15.75
CA CYS A 28 -0.82 -1.00 17.04
C CYS A 28 -1.05 -2.19 17.98
N TRP A 29 -0.44 -3.34 17.64
CA TRP A 29 -0.54 -4.56 18.42
C TRP A 29 -0.08 -4.39 19.87
N SER A 30 0.88 -3.50 20.12
CA SER A 30 1.29 -3.20 21.49
C SER A 30 0.21 -2.47 22.30
N GLY A 31 -0.56 -1.57 21.67
CA GLY A 31 -1.68 -0.91 22.34
C GLY A 31 -2.77 -1.92 22.68
N TRP A 32 -3.06 -2.84 21.77
CA TRP A 32 -3.99 -3.94 22.01
C TRP A 32 -3.57 -4.82 23.19
N ILE A 33 -2.28 -5.22 23.28
CA ILE A 33 -1.76 -5.99 24.42
C ILE A 33 -1.86 -5.18 25.72
N ASP A 34 -1.49 -3.90 25.71
CA ASP A 34 -1.53 -3.04 26.90
C ASP A 34 -2.94 -3.01 27.50
N VAL A 35 -3.97 -2.84 26.65
CA VAL A 35 -5.39 -2.88 27.08
C VAL A 35 -5.80 -4.27 27.58
N LEU A 36 -5.39 -5.34 26.90
CA LEU A 36 -5.70 -6.70 27.35
C LEU A 36 -5.10 -7.03 28.72
N VAL A 37 -3.85 -6.62 28.95
CA VAL A 37 -3.15 -6.78 30.22
C VAL A 37 -3.91 -6.03 31.32
N GLU A 38 -4.35 -4.81 31.05
CA GLU A 38 -5.15 -4.00 31.98
C GLU A 38 -6.48 -4.68 32.36
N TYR A 39 -7.27 -5.11 31.38
CA TYR A 39 -8.58 -5.74 31.63
C TYR A 39 -8.47 -7.12 32.28
N SER A 40 -7.46 -7.91 31.91
CA SER A 40 -7.25 -9.24 32.49
C SER A 40 -6.64 -9.17 33.89
N GLY A 41 -6.00 -8.06 34.26
CA GLY A 41 -5.17 -7.95 35.46
C GLY A 41 -3.88 -8.78 35.38
N ALA A 42 -3.43 -9.10 34.15
CA ALA A 42 -2.11 -9.69 33.95
C ALA A 42 -1.01 -8.70 34.31
N LEU A 43 0.17 -9.21 34.65
CA LEU A 43 1.38 -8.41 34.82
C LEU A 43 2.03 -8.12 33.47
N GLU A 44 2.09 -9.14 32.61
CA GLU A 44 2.74 -9.06 31.30
C GLU A 44 1.90 -9.80 30.25
N GLY A 45 2.05 -9.36 29.00
CA GLY A 45 1.44 -9.97 27.84
C GLY A 45 2.43 -10.09 26.70
N GLN A 46 2.41 -11.23 26.02
CA GLN A 46 3.17 -11.51 24.82
C GLN A 46 2.22 -11.97 23.72
N LEU A 47 2.34 -11.34 22.54
CA LEU A 47 1.63 -11.72 21.34
C LEU A 47 2.64 -12.08 20.26
N ASN A 48 2.44 -13.24 19.64
CA ASN A 48 3.25 -13.73 18.55
C ASN A 48 2.36 -14.07 17.35
N ILE A 49 2.63 -13.44 16.20
CA ILE A 49 2.02 -13.74 14.91
C ILE A 49 3.17 -13.85 13.89
N PRO A 50 3.80 -15.04 13.78
CA PRO A 50 5.06 -15.21 13.05
C PRO A 50 5.01 -14.76 11.60
N SER A 51 3.92 -15.10 10.91
CA SER A 51 3.67 -14.80 9.50
C SER A 51 3.55 -13.30 9.18
N LEU A 52 3.21 -12.48 10.17
CA LEU A 52 3.17 -11.02 10.05
C LEU A 52 4.43 -10.35 10.59
N ASN A 53 5.45 -11.13 10.98
CA ASN A 53 6.63 -10.67 11.71
C ASN A 53 6.28 -9.86 12.97
N VAL A 54 5.15 -10.18 13.61
CA VAL A 54 4.75 -9.56 14.88
C VAL A 54 5.24 -10.46 16.00
N ALA A 55 6.34 -10.07 16.64
CA ALA A 55 6.80 -10.67 17.89
C ALA A 55 6.90 -9.54 18.91
N LEU A 56 5.90 -9.43 19.78
CA LEU A 56 5.83 -8.37 20.79
C LEU A 56 5.86 -8.98 22.18
N THR A 57 6.91 -8.64 22.93
CA THR A 57 7.00 -8.87 24.36
C THR A 57 6.94 -7.52 25.05
N ARG A 58 5.86 -7.25 25.78
CA ARG A 58 5.71 -6.01 26.56
C ARG A 58 5.93 -6.32 28.04
N PRO A 59 7.04 -5.87 28.65
CA PRO A 59 7.17 -5.86 30.10
C PRO A 59 6.33 -4.74 30.72
N VAL A 60 5.97 -4.93 31.98
CA VAL A 60 5.09 -4.08 32.80
C VAL A 60 5.40 -2.58 32.69
N LYS A 61 4.37 -1.74 32.49
CA LYS A 61 4.36 -0.35 32.98
C LYS A 61 4.19 -0.37 34.50
N THR A 62 5.22 -0.77 35.24
CA THR A 62 5.33 -0.38 36.65
C THR A 62 6.75 0.05 36.91
N GLU A 63 6.91 1.17 37.61
CA GLU A 63 8.18 1.73 38.06
C GLU A 63 8.94 0.82 39.06
N HIS A 64 8.52 -0.45 39.23
CA HIS A 64 9.08 -1.41 40.16
C HIS A 64 10.03 -2.39 39.46
N LYS A 65 11.30 -2.00 39.41
CA LYS A 65 12.47 -2.70 38.85
C LYS A 65 12.82 -4.10 39.43
N SER A 66 11.92 -4.83 40.10
CA SER A 66 12.31 -6.06 40.84
C SER A 66 11.40 -7.29 40.70
N ILE A 67 10.50 -7.35 39.72
CA ILE A 67 9.54 -8.48 39.58
C ILE A 67 10.04 -9.57 38.61
N LYS A 68 11.31 -10.00 38.70
CA LYS A 68 11.79 -11.17 37.92
C LYS A 68 11.70 -12.51 38.67
N GLN A 69 11.27 -12.52 39.93
CA GLN A 69 11.31 -13.73 40.78
C GLN A 69 9.94 -14.26 41.26
N HIS A 70 8.81 -13.64 40.91
CA HIS A 70 7.48 -14.00 41.45
C HIS A 70 6.39 -14.34 40.42
N VAL A 71 6.73 -14.54 39.15
CA VAL A 71 5.75 -14.98 38.14
C VAL A 71 5.67 -16.52 38.18
N SER A 72 4.55 -17.09 38.61
CA SER A 72 4.35 -18.56 38.59
C SER A 72 3.23 -19.02 37.67
N ASN A 73 2.31 -18.12 37.31
CA ASN A 73 1.06 -18.49 36.66
C ASN A 73 1.02 -17.91 35.25
N HIS A 74 0.91 -18.80 34.27
CA HIS A 74 0.85 -18.46 32.85
C HIS A 74 -0.46 -18.93 32.26
N TYR A 75 -1.06 -18.08 31.45
CA TYR A 75 -2.13 -18.43 30.52
C TYR A 75 -1.56 -18.36 29.10
N SER A 76 -1.80 -19.40 28.31
CA SER A 76 -1.41 -19.42 26.91
C SER A 76 -2.58 -19.87 26.06
N ARG A 77 -2.81 -19.19 24.94
CA ARG A 77 -3.91 -19.45 24.02
C ARG A 77 -3.46 -19.23 22.59
N ASN A 78 -3.84 -20.17 21.75
CA ASN A 78 -3.51 -20.16 20.33
C ASN A 78 -4.80 -20.12 19.51
N TRP A 79 -4.80 -19.28 18.49
CA TRP A 79 -5.89 -19.19 17.51
C TRP A 79 -5.35 -19.39 16.10
N GLN A 80 -6.20 -19.91 15.23
CA GLN A 80 -6.02 -19.87 13.78
C GLN A 80 -6.88 -18.72 13.24
N VAL A 81 -6.24 -17.67 12.74
CA VAL A 81 -6.91 -16.44 12.30
C VAL A 81 -6.50 -16.15 10.87
N GLU A 82 -7.43 -16.30 9.92
CA GLU A 82 -7.19 -16.01 8.50
C GLU A 82 -5.95 -16.73 7.92
N GLY A 83 -5.71 -17.96 8.38
CA GLY A 83 -4.55 -18.77 7.98
C GLY A 83 -3.25 -18.48 8.75
N HIS A 84 -3.29 -17.62 9.76
CA HIS A 84 -2.15 -17.29 10.63
C HIS A 84 -2.32 -17.92 12.01
N LEU A 85 -1.23 -18.49 12.53
CA LEU A 85 -1.15 -18.89 13.93
C LEU A 85 -0.90 -17.63 14.78
N VAL A 86 -1.80 -17.37 15.72
CA VAL A 86 -1.68 -16.31 16.72
C VAL A 86 -1.51 -16.94 18.07
N GLU A 87 -0.41 -16.62 18.77
CA GLU A 87 -0.12 -17.12 20.11
C GLU A 87 -0.14 -15.95 21.10
N LEU A 88 -0.98 -16.04 22.12
CA LEU A 88 -1.02 -15.11 23.24
C LEU A 88 -0.53 -15.82 24.49
N THR A 89 0.34 -15.15 25.24
CA THR A 89 0.73 -15.56 26.58
C THR A 89 0.51 -14.41 27.55
N LEU A 90 -0.20 -14.65 28.65
CA LEU A 90 -0.41 -13.71 29.74
C LEU A 90 0.24 -14.26 31.01
N CYS A 91 0.96 -13.40 31.73
CA CYS A 91 1.63 -13.75 32.98
C CYS A 91 0.92 -13.05 34.15
N PHE A 92 0.67 -13.77 35.23
CA PHE A 92 -0.04 -13.26 36.40
C PHE A 92 0.77 -13.41 37.68
N ASP A 93 0.42 -12.63 38.71
CA ASP A 93 0.99 -12.76 40.05
C ASP A 93 0.63 -14.12 40.68
N GLN A 94 1.52 -14.63 41.53
CA GLN A 94 1.36 -15.86 42.32
C GLN A 94 0.07 -15.86 43.16
N ASN A 95 -0.34 -14.70 43.69
CA ASN A 95 -1.54 -14.58 44.53
C ASN A 95 -2.85 -14.48 43.73
N THR A 96 -2.77 -14.44 42.40
CA THR A 96 -3.95 -14.29 41.56
C THR A 96 -4.79 -15.57 41.59
N VAL A 97 -6.08 -15.43 41.87
CA VAL A 97 -7.05 -16.54 41.79
C VAL A 97 -7.26 -16.92 40.32
N MET A 98 -6.42 -17.83 39.81
CA MET A 98 -6.41 -18.24 38.39
C MET A 98 -7.78 -18.70 37.90
N ALA A 99 -8.55 -19.42 38.71
CA ALA A 99 -9.86 -19.93 38.30
C ALA A 99 -10.82 -18.83 37.84
N GLU A 100 -10.85 -17.67 38.53
CA GLU A 100 -11.70 -16.55 38.13
C GLU A 100 -11.19 -15.86 36.86
N ARG A 101 -9.86 -15.73 36.71
CA ARG A 101 -9.25 -15.12 35.53
C ARG A 101 -9.42 -15.99 34.28
N LEU A 102 -9.25 -17.29 34.41
CA LEU A 102 -9.51 -18.24 33.33
C LEU A 102 -10.97 -18.26 32.92
N MET A 103 -11.90 -18.19 33.90
CA MET A 103 -13.32 -18.08 33.61
C MET A 103 -13.64 -16.78 32.86
N TRP A 104 -13.08 -15.64 33.28
CA TRP A 104 -13.23 -14.37 32.57
C TRP A 104 -12.66 -14.44 31.15
N LEU A 105 -11.43 -14.94 30.97
CA LEU A 105 -10.80 -15.10 29.66
C LEU A 105 -11.60 -16.02 28.74
N SER A 106 -12.20 -17.08 29.28
CA SER A 106 -13.04 -18.00 28.50
C SER A 106 -14.32 -17.35 27.99
N GLN A 107 -14.93 -16.45 28.76
CA GLN A 107 -16.09 -15.66 28.34
C GLN A 107 -15.72 -14.60 27.30
N PHE A 108 -14.45 -14.24 27.23
CA PHE A 108 -13.93 -13.19 26.36
C PHE A 108 -13.25 -13.73 25.09
N ASP A 109 -13.10 -15.05 24.96
CA ASP A 109 -12.32 -15.70 23.89
C ASP A 109 -12.84 -15.33 22.50
N ASP A 110 -14.16 -15.32 22.30
CA ASP A 110 -14.78 -14.94 21.01
C ASP A 110 -14.55 -13.46 20.68
N CYS A 111 -14.56 -12.57 21.68
CA CYS A 111 -14.27 -11.15 21.50
C CYS A 111 -12.78 -10.95 21.16
N LEU A 112 -11.87 -11.66 21.84
CA LEU A 112 -10.45 -11.63 21.53
C LEU A 112 -10.20 -12.12 20.11
N LEU A 113 -10.74 -13.28 19.74
CA LEU A 113 -10.64 -13.84 18.40
C LEU A 113 -11.17 -12.86 17.35
N SER A 114 -12.32 -12.23 17.63
CA SER A 114 -12.89 -11.21 16.74
C SER A 114 -11.90 -10.06 16.57
N SER A 115 -11.41 -9.47 17.66
CA SER A 115 -10.47 -8.33 17.64
C SER A 115 -9.16 -8.65 16.89
N LEU A 116 -8.60 -9.84 17.12
CA LEU A 116 -7.43 -10.36 16.44
C LEU A 116 -7.68 -10.53 14.94
N THR A 117 -8.87 -11.04 14.56
CA THR A 117 -9.26 -11.19 13.15
C THR A 117 -9.22 -9.86 12.41
N ILE A 118 -9.70 -8.77 13.01
CA ILE A 118 -9.62 -7.46 12.34
C ILE A 118 -8.18 -6.99 12.23
N GLY A 119 -7.39 -7.07 13.31
CA GLY A 119 -6.00 -6.64 13.27
C GLY A 119 -5.17 -7.43 12.24
N VAL A 120 -5.39 -8.75 12.12
CA VAL A 120 -4.72 -9.60 11.13
C VAL A 120 -5.14 -9.20 9.71
N LYS A 121 -6.45 -9.07 9.45
CA LYS A 121 -6.96 -8.61 8.14
C LYS A 121 -6.40 -7.26 7.76
N HIS A 122 -6.38 -6.30 8.69
CA HIS A 122 -5.83 -4.97 8.45
C HIS A 122 -4.33 -5.02 8.14
N SER A 123 -3.57 -5.82 8.90
CA SER A 123 -2.14 -6.01 8.66
C SER A 123 -1.85 -6.62 7.28
N GLN A 124 -2.65 -7.62 6.86
CA GLN A 124 -2.56 -8.19 5.51
C GLN A 124 -2.89 -7.16 4.44
N TYR A 125 -3.96 -6.38 4.63
CA TYR A 125 -4.36 -5.33 3.71
C TYR A 125 -3.25 -4.28 3.51
N ILE A 126 -2.67 -3.78 4.61
CA ILE A 126 -1.53 -2.84 4.55
C ILE A 126 -0.34 -3.46 3.82
N GLY A 127 -0.04 -4.74 4.07
CA GLY A 127 1.02 -5.49 3.38
C GLY A 127 0.78 -5.61 1.87
N GLN A 128 -0.40 -6.06 1.46
CA GLN A 128 -0.81 -6.18 0.06
C GLN A 128 -0.75 -4.82 -0.64
N ARG A 129 -1.29 -3.78 0.00
CA ARG A 129 -1.26 -2.42 -0.52
C ARG A 129 0.15 -1.90 -0.74
N ARG A 130 1.07 -2.17 0.20
CA ARG A 130 2.49 -1.82 0.04
C ARG A 130 3.11 -2.52 -1.16
N LEU A 131 2.81 -3.80 -1.37
CA LEU A 131 3.28 -4.55 -2.54
C LEU A 131 2.70 -4.00 -3.84
N VAL A 132 1.40 -3.68 -3.87
CA VAL A 132 0.74 -3.04 -5.01
C VAL A 132 1.41 -1.70 -5.30
N ASN A 133 1.62 -0.83 -4.31
CA ASN A 133 2.29 0.45 -4.51
C ASN A 133 3.70 0.30 -5.09
N LEU A 134 4.49 -0.65 -4.58
CA LEU A 134 5.82 -0.94 -5.11
C LEU A 134 5.77 -1.44 -6.56
N ALA A 135 4.80 -2.30 -6.90
CA ALA A 135 4.59 -2.77 -8.26
C ALA A 135 4.18 -1.62 -9.20
N LEU A 136 3.25 -0.76 -8.76
CA LEU A 136 2.79 0.41 -9.48
C LEU A 136 3.91 1.42 -9.76
N ASP A 137 4.77 1.66 -8.76
CA ASP A 137 5.94 2.53 -8.92
C ASP A 137 6.92 1.95 -9.96
N THR A 138 7.06 0.62 -10.03
CA THR A 138 7.90 -0.07 -11.02
C THR A 138 7.37 0.13 -12.45
N VAL A 139 6.06 0.02 -12.65
CA VAL A 139 5.42 0.22 -13.97
C VAL A 139 5.11 1.68 -14.30
N ARG A 140 5.67 2.62 -13.52
CA ARG A 140 5.46 4.07 -13.66
C ARG A 140 4.00 4.49 -13.70
N LEU A 141 3.16 3.84 -12.90
CA LEU A 141 1.75 4.19 -12.78
C LEU A 141 1.54 5.00 -11.50
N ALA A 142 1.19 6.27 -11.64
CA ALA A 142 0.73 7.06 -10.49
C ALA A 142 -0.68 6.60 -10.11
N MET A 143 -0.93 6.40 -8.81
CA MET A 143 -2.24 6.01 -8.28
C MET A 143 -2.62 6.92 -7.12
N LEU A 144 -3.85 7.45 -7.21
CA LEU A 144 -4.50 8.24 -6.19
C LEU A 144 -5.79 7.54 -5.78
N GLU A 145 -6.01 7.44 -4.47
CA GLU A 145 -7.30 7.06 -3.92
C GLU A 145 -7.98 8.31 -3.40
N VAL A 146 -9.22 8.52 -3.83
CA VAL A 146 -10.03 9.64 -3.37
C VAL A 146 -11.39 9.17 -2.88
N ASP A 147 -11.93 9.87 -1.89
CA ASP A 147 -13.31 9.67 -1.45
C ASP A 147 -14.32 10.36 -2.40
N HIS A 148 -15.61 10.15 -2.16
CA HIS A 148 -16.70 10.82 -2.88
C HIS A 148 -16.69 12.36 -2.78
N ASN A 149 -15.97 12.94 -1.80
CA ASN A 149 -15.78 14.38 -1.68
C ASN A 149 -14.48 14.86 -2.35
N SER A 150 -13.86 14.01 -3.19
CA SER A 150 -12.57 14.24 -3.85
C SER A 150 -11.40 14.45 -2.87
N ARG A 151 -11.54 14.08 -1.60
CA ARG A 151 -10.44 14.13 -0.63
C ARG A 151 -9.47 13.00 -0.96
N ILE A 152 -8.19 13.32 -1.03
CA ILE A 152 -7.13 12.35 -1.25
C ILE A 152 -6.99 11.54 0.03
N LEU A 153 -7.36 10.26 -0.07
CA LEU A 153 -7.11 9.26 0.96
C LEU A 153 -5.67 8.77 0.83
N HIS A 154 -5.22 8.50 -0.39
CA HIS A 154 -3.90 7.91 -0.59
C HIS A 154 -3.26 8.28 -1.92
N THR A 155 -1.93 8.14 -1.95
CA THR A 155 -1.08 8.36 -3.10
C THR A 155 0.12 7.44 -3.01
N ASN A 156 0.47 6.74 -4.09
CA ASN A 156 1.79 6.12 -4.21
C ASN A 156 2.89 7.18 -4.42
N TYR A 157 4.15 6.75 -4.52
CA TYR A 157 5.29 7.68 -4.64
C TYR A 157 5.16 8.58 -5.87
N LEU A 158 4.84 7.99 -7.03
CA LEU A 158 4.70 8.75 -8.27
C LEU A 158 3.56 9.75 -8.22
N ALA A 159 2.40 9.38 -7.65
CA ALA A 159 1.32 10.34 -7.47
C ALA A 159 1.72 11.52 -6.57
N LYS A 160 2.54 11.29 -5.53
CA LYS A 160 3.08 12.38 -4.70
C LYS A 160 4.01 13.29 -5.50
N GLU A 161 4.87 12.74 -6.35
CA GLU A 161 5.72 13.54 -7.24
C GLU A 161 4.88 14.42 -8.17
N LEU A 162 3.84 13.86 -8.80
CA LEU A 162 2.93 14.59 -9.69
C LEU A 162 2.11 15.66 -8.95
N ILE A 163 1.86 15.50 -7.65
CA ILE A 163 1.21 16.55 -6.85
C ILE A 163 2.23 17.66 -6.52
N ASN A 164 3.45 17.28 -6.15
CA ASN A 164 4.51 18.21 -5.76
C ASN A 164 4.99 19.10 -6.93
N ASP A 165 5.07 18.53 -8.14
CA ASP A 165 5.42 19.26 -9.36
C ASP A 165 4.24 20.04 -9.96
N LYS A 166 3.06 19.94 -9.33
CA LYS A 166 1.79 20.58 -9.71
C LYS A 166 1.19 20.06 -11.03
N THR A 167 1.63 18.91 -11.53
CA THR A 167 0.97 18.18 -12.61
C THR A 167 -0.47 17.84 -12.20
N ILE A 168 -0.65 17.38 -10.96
CA ILE A 168 -1.96 17.18 -10.34
C ILE A 168 -2.19 18.33 -9.38
N SER A 169 -3.20 19.14 -9.66
CA SER A 169 -3.60 20.24 -8.77
C SER A 169 -4.37 19.71 -7.57
N VAL A 170 -4.00 20.13 -6.37
CA VAL A 170 -4.65 19.77 -5.11
C VAL A 170 -4.92 21.03 -4.30
N ASN A 171 -6.15 21.17 -3.76
CA ASN A 171 -6.53 22.27 -2.88
C ASN A 171 -6.96 21.71 -1.51
N ALA A 172 -6.22 22.04 -0.44
CA ALA A 172 -6.51 21.58 0.92
C ALA A 172 -6.79 20.06 1.00
N GLN A 173 -5.89 19.25 0.42
CA GLN A 173 -5.98 17.78 0.30
C GLN A 173 -7.14 17.26 -0.57
N LYS A 174 -7.87 18.13 -1.27
CA LYS A 174 -8.85 17.71 -2.29
C LYS A 174 -8.24 17.77 -3.67
N LEU A 175 -8.48 16.75 -4.47
CA LEU A 175 -8.16 16.74 -5.88
C LEU A 175 -8.87 17.93 -6.55
N ALA A 176 -8.10 18.87 -7.08
CA ALA A 176 -8.64 19.96 -7.88
C ALA A 176 -8.94 19.42 -9.29
N LYS A 177 -9.93 20.02 -9.94
CA LYS A 177 -10.54 19.56 -11.19
C LYS A 177 -9.50 19.14 -12.23
N LEU A 178 -9.46 17.85 -12.59
CA LEU A 178 -8.61 17.30 -13.65
C LEU A 178 -9.21 17.59 -15.03
N GLY A 179 -9.32 18.86 -15.44
CA GLY A 179 -9.57 19.31 -16.82
C GLY A 179 -10.81 18.81 -17.60
N SER A 180 -11.54 17.81 -17.10
CA SER A 180 -12.61 17.09 -17.79
C SER A 180 -13.88 17.14 -16.97
N SER A 181 -14.96 17.65 -17.55
CA SER A 181 -16.29 17.66 -16.93
C SER A 181 -16.73 16.26 -16.52
N LYS A 182 -16.37 15.24 -17.31
CA LYS A 182 -16.72 13.83 -17.11
C LYS A 182 -16.27 13.26 -15.76
N ILE A 183 -15.17 13.75 -15.20
CA ILE A 183 -14.69 13.29 -13.88
C ILE A 183 -15.60 13.81 -12.78
N THR A 184 -15.95 15.09 -12.83
CA THR A 184 -16.90 15.70 -11.90
C THR A 184 -18.26 15.02 -11.96
N ASP A 185 -18.72 14.68 -13.17
CA ASP A 185 -20.00 14.00 -13.38
C ASP A 185 -19.96 12.57 -12.80
N TYR A 186 -18.87 11.82 -13.06
CA TYR A 186 -18.69 10.45 -12.55
C TYR A 186 -18.47 10.38 -11.02
N LEU A 187 -17.81 11.38 -10.44
CA LEU A 187 -17.67 11.50 -8.99
C LEU A 187 -19.02 11.79 -8.30
N SER A 188 -19.99 12.35 -9.03
CA SER A 188 -21.30 12.70 -8.48
C SER A 188 -22.30 11.54 -8.52
N ASP A 189 -22.19 10.64 -9.50
CA ASP A 189 -23.06 9.47 -9.66
C ASP A 189 -22.27 8.25 -10.19
N PRO A 190 -21.55 7.54 -9.31
CA PRO A 190 -20.70 6.44 -9.73
C PRO A 190 -21.49 5.15 -9.97
N LEU A 191 -21.22 4.47 -11.07
CA LEU A 191 -21.62 3.08 -11.24
C LEU A 191 -20.50 2.14 -10.71
N PRO A 192 -20.78 1.25 -9.75
CA PRO A 192 -19.82 0.27 -9.23
C PRO A 192 -19.14 -0.53 -10.34
N ASN A 193 -17.81 -0.64 -10.27
CA ASN A 193 -16.97 -1.36 -11.22
C ASN A 193 -16.96 -0.82 -12.66
N GLU A 194 -17.62 0.31 -12.92
CA GLU A 194 -17.45 0.99 -14.21
C GLU A 194 -16.06 1.66 -14.25
N LYS A 195 -15.43 1.59 -15.42
CA LYS A 195 -14.11 2.20 -15.66
C LYS A 195 -14.30 3.38 -16.60
N VAL A 196 -13.85 4.56 -16.17
CA VAL A 196 -13.82 5.74 -17.02
C VAL A 196 -12.38 6.05 -17.40
N SER A 197 -12.08 5.92 -18.69
CA SER A 197 -10.77 6.28 -19.24
C SER A 197 -10.83 7.63 -19.95
N PHE A 198 -9.82 8.46 -19.74
CA PHE A 198 -9.68 9.75 -20.40
C PHE A 198 -8.20 10.13 -20.56
N ARG A 199 -7.92 11.13 -21.40
CA ARG A 199 -6.58 11.70 -21.53
C ARG A 199 -6.50 13.01 -20.76
N TYR A 200 -5.38 13.22 -20.09
CA TYR A 200 -5.10 14.42 -19.32
C TYR A 200 -3.79 15.02 -19.81
N GLN A 201 -3.79 16.31 -20.12
CA GLN A 201 -2.59 17.03 -20.52
C GLN A 201 -2.20 18.01 -19.40
N ALA A 202 -0.94 17.92 -18.98
CA ALA A 202 -0.35 18.79 -17.98
C ALA A 202 0.98 19.32 -18.50
N GLY A 203 0.99 20.60 -18.88
CA GLY A 203 2.09 21.17 -19.65
C GLY A 203 2.28 20.42 -20.99
N ASP A 204 3.51 20.01 -21.25
CA ASP A 204 3.88 19.27 -22.47
C ASP A 204 3.63 17.75 -22.36
N ASN A 205 3.32 17.25 -21.17
CA ASN A 205 3.15 15.82 -20.93
C ASN A 205 1.69 15.40 -21.12
N LEU A 206 1.50 14.22 -21.73
CA LEU A 206 0.19 13.61 -21.92
C LEU A 206 0.08 12.37 -21.03
N TYR A 207 -1.07 12.19 -20.36
CA TYR A 207 -1.34 11.06 -19.47
C TYR A 207 -2.60 10.32 -19.90
N GLU A 208 -2.53 8.99 -19.91
CA GLU A 208 -3.68 8.12 -19.95
C GLU A 208 -4.16 7.94 -18.51
N CYS A 209 -5.39 8.34 -18.27
CA CYS A 209 -5.99 8.29 -16.96
C CYS A 209 -7.11 7.24 -16.94
N MET A 210 -7.19 6.49 -15.84
CA MET A 210 -8.31 5.60 -15.58
C MET A 210 -8.86 5.89 -14.19
N LEU A 211 -10.18 6.09 -14.13
CA LEU A 211 -10.93 6.24 -12.90
C LEU A 211 -11.78 4.98 -12.70
N LEU A 212 -11.64 4.34 -11.54
CA LEU A 212 -12.41 3.16 -11.15
C LEU A 212 -13.07 3.43 -9.80
N TYR A 213 -14.38 3.22 -9.71
CA TYR A 213 -15.09 3.25 -8.44
C TYR A 213 -15.22 1.82 -7.87
N SER A 214 -14.73 1.64 -6.65
CA SER A 214 -14.90 0.41 -5.88
C SER A 214 -15.69 0.69 -4.59
N THR A 215 -16.67 -0.15 -4.32
CA THR A 215 -17.25 -0.28 -2.98
C THR A 215 -16.48 -1.38 -2.26
N ASP A 216 -15.31 -1.06 -1.75
CA ASP A 216 -14.52 -2.05 -1.01
C ASP A 216 -15.29 -2.45 0.26
N GLU A 217 -15.66 -3.74 0.36
CA GLU A 217 -16.18 -4.34 1.59
C GLU A 217 -15.08 -4.60 2.63
N LEU A 218 -13.81 -4.37 2.25
CA LEU A 218 -12.63 -4.67 3.07
C LEU A 218 -12.63 -3.96 4.42
N PHE A 219 -13.31 -2.81 4.52
CA PHE A 219 -13.61 -2.19 5.79
C PHE A 219 -15.00 -2.61 6.24
N ALA A 220 -15.13 -3.80 6.83
CA ALA A 220 -16.40 -4.24 7.41
C ALA A 220 -16.96 -3.21 8.43
N TRP A 221 -16.12 -2.32 8.97
CA TRP A 221 -16.42 -1.45 10.11
C TRP A 221 -16.27 0.05 9.85
N SER A 222 -15.62 0.45 8.76
CA SER A 222 -15.77 1.82 8.26
C SER A 222 -17.01 1.81 7.37
N ARG A 223 -17.86 2.85 7.44
CA ARG A 223 -19.02 2.98 6.55
C ARG A 223 -18.59 2.63 5.12
N LYS A 224 -19.45 1.97 4.34
CA LYS A 224 -19.26 1.77 2.88
C LYS A 224 -18.84 3.08 2.24
N LEU A 225 -17.54 3.31 2.18
CA LEU A 225 -16.93 4.49 1.62
C LEU A 225 -16.53 4.01 0.24
N GLY A 226 -17.34 4.38 -0.74
CA GLY A 226 -16.93 4.22 -2.12
C GLY A 226 -15.61 4.96 -2.33
N VAL A 227 -14.60 4.24 -2.80
CA VAL A 227 -13.27 4.76 -3.10
C VAL A 227 -13.11 4.83 -4.60
N TYR A 228 -12.61 5.96 -5.08
CA TYR A 228 -12.22 6.12 -6.46
C TYR A 228 -10.71 5.95 -6.58
N TYR A 229 -10.30 5.04 -7.45
CA TYR A 229 -8.92 4.86 -7.86
C TYR A 229 -8.70 5.63 -9.16
N LEU A 230 -7.93 6.71 -9.08
CA LEU A 230 -7.45 7.42 -10.24
C LEU A 230 -6.02 6.97 -10.52
N THR A 231 -5.79 6.40 -11.70
CA THR A 231 -4.44 6.11 -12.18
C THR A 231 -4.05 7.08 -13.28
N LEU A 232 -2.78 7.50 -13.30
CA LEU A 232 -2.20 8.31 -14.37
C LEU A 232 -0.97 7.58 -14.89
N LYS A 233 -1.00 7.24 -16.17
CA LYS A 233 0.11 6.66 -16.90
C LYS A 233 0.60 7.70 -17.91
N PRO A 234 1.85 8.18 -17.84
CA PRO A 234 2.36 9.05 -18.90
C PRO A 234 2.30 8.31 -20.25
N LEU A 235 1.65 8.93 -21.22
CA LEU A 235 1.64 8.54 -22.64
C LEU A 235 2.96 8.90 -23.32
N ASP A 236 3.86 9.61 -22.63
CA ASP A 236 5.11 10.11 -23.20
C ASP A 236 6.19 9.01 -23.36
N ASN A 237 6.13 8.29 -24.47
CA ASN A 237 7.02 8.52 -25.61
C ASN A 237 8.56 8.66 -25.38
N SER A 238 9.14 7.87 -24.49
CA SER A 238 10.44 7.24 -24.72
C SER A 238 10.54 6.03 -23.80
N PRO A 239 10.76 4.82 -24.35
CA PRO A 239 11.23 3.69 -23.57
C PRO A 239 12.32 4.10 -22.61
N ASN A 240 12.20 3.61 -21.39
CA ASN A 240 12.96 3.99 -20.20
C ASN A 240 14.44 4.28 -20.52
N ALA A 241 14.73 5.54 -20.87
CA ALA A 241 16.05 5.93 -21.35
C ALA A 241 17.10 5.72 -20.24
N LYS A 242 16.67 5.88 -18.98
CA LYS A 242 17.48 5.61 -17.79
C LYS A 242 17.87 4.12 -17.67
N TRP A 243 16.94 3.20 -17.90
CA TRP A 243 17.27 1.77 -17.92
C TRP A 243 18.20 1.43 -19.09
N LEU A 244 17.98 2.01 -20.27
CA LEU A 244 18.87 1.83 -21.42
C LEU A 244 20.28 2.37 -21.17
N THR A 245 20.42 3.51 -20.49
CA THR A 245 21.71 4.04 -20.08
C THR A 245 22.39 3.15 -19.03
N GLN A 246 21.66 2.64 -18.05
CA GLN A 246 22.24 1.85 -16.95
C GLN A 246 22.51 0.38 -17.34
N GLY A 247 21.62 -0.24 -18.10
CA GLY A 247 21.69 -1.65 -18.49
C GLY A 247 22.62 -1.92 -19.67
N PHE A 248 22.80 -0.94 -20.57
CA PHE A 248 23.59 -1.11 -21.80
C PHE A 248 24.66 -0.04 -22.02
N GLY A 249 24.87 0.86 -21.05
CA GLY A 249 25.86 1.93 -21.17
C GLY A 249 25.58 2.87 -22.34
N LEU A 250 24.31 3.04 -22.74
CA LEU A 250 23.94 4.05 -23.73
C LEU A 250 24.09 5.45 -23.13
N SER A 251 24.36 6.46 -23.96
CA SER A 251 24.19 7.87 -23.52
C SER A 251 22.70 8.23 -23.51
N ASP A 252 22.33 9.30 -22.82
CA ASP A 252 20.93 9.76 -22.76
C ASP A 252 20.33 9.94 -24.17
N SER A 253 21.07 10.58 -25.08
CA SER A 253 20.62 10.76 -26.47
C SER A 253 20.50 9.45 -27.25
N GLN A 254 21.39 8.48 -27.00
CA GLN A 254 21.31 7.14 -27.60
C GLN A 254 20.10 6.38 -27.05
N ALA A 255 19.86 6.47 -25.75
CA ALA A 255 18.74 5.81 -25.10
C ALA A 255 17.39 6.37 -25.57
N THR A 256 17.26 7.68 -25.73
CA THR A 256 16.08 8.31 -26.33
C THR A 256 15.84 7.83 -27.77
N VAL A 257 16.87 7.81 -28.62
CA VAL A 257 16.75 7.32 -30.01
C VAL A 257 16.41 5.82 -30.06
N ALA A 258 17.07 5.00 -29.25
CA ALA A 258 16.80 3.56 -29.16
C ALA A 258 15.35 3.31 -28.76
N GLY A 259 14.85 4.05 -27.77
CA GLY A 259 13.49 3.92 -27.31
C GLY A 259 12.48 4.19 -28.42
N TRP A 260 12.57 5.33 -29.08
CA TRP A 260 11.64 5.64 -30.18
C TRP A 260 11.70 4.64 -31.33
N ALA A 261 12.89 4.14 -31.65
CA ALA A 261 13.06 3.09 -32.65
C ALA A 261 12.40 1.77 -32.23
N CYS A 262 12.48 1.39 -30.95
CA CYS A 262 11.77 0.21 -30.44
C CYS A 262 10.24 0.36 -30.54
N CYS A 263 9.71 1.58 -30.43
CA CYS A 263 8.29 1.90 -30.67
C CYS A 263 7.89 1.93 -32.15
N GLY A 264 8.76 1.48 -33.06
CA GLY A 264 8.47 1.38 -34.49
C GLY A 264 8.58 2.71 -35.26
N LYS A 265 9.13 3.77 -34.64
CA LYS A 265 9.35 5.04 -35.34
C LYS A 265 10.51 4.93 -36.35
N SER A 266 10.35 5.56 -37.49
CA SER A 266 11.38 5.71 -38.52
C SER A 266 12.41 6.79 -38.15
N ALA A 267 13.60 6.75 -38.75
CA ALA A 267 14.64 7.76 -38.47
C ALA A 267 14.18 9.21 -38.75
N LYS A 268 13.28 9.41 -39.71
CA LYS A 268 12.68 10.71 -40.02
C LYS A 268 11.72 11.18 -38.93
N GLU A 269 10.87 10.28 -38.41
CA GLU A 269 9.98 10.59 -37.29
C GLU A 269 10.78 10.85 -36.01
N ILE A 270 11.81 10.03 -35.73
CA ILE A 270 12.70 10.21 -34.58
C ILE A 270 13.42 11.56 -34.65
N SER A 271 13.90 11.95 -35.85
CA SER A 271 14.50 13.26 -36.08
C SER A 271 13.53 14.40 -35.72
N ALA A 272 12.28 14.31 -36.18
CA ALA A 272 11.25 15.30 -35.84
C ALA A 272 10.92 15.33 -34.34
N LEU A 273 10.91 14.18 -33.67
CA LEU A 273 10.61 14.05 -32.24
C LEU A 273 11.74 14.51 -31.32
N THR A 274 12.99 14.40 -31.76
CA THR A 274 14.18 14.65 -30.92
C THR A 274 14.91 15.95 -31.25
N GLY A 275 14.56 16.62 -32.37
CA GLY A 275 15.29 17.77 -32.88
C GLY A 275 16.66 17.43 -33.47
N LEU A 276 17.04 16.15 -33.53
CA LEU A 276 18.29 15.70 -34.14
C LEU A 276 18.17 15.66 -35.66
N SER A 277 19.29 15.82 -36.37
CA SER A 277 19.30 15.57 -37.81
C SER A 277 19.09 14.08 -38.11
N VAL A 278 18.46 13.74 -39.24
CA VAL A 278 18.26 12.35 -39.67
C VAL A 278 19.59 11.58 -39.74
N SER A 279 20.68 12.22 -40.17
CA SER A 279 22.00 11.58 -40.20
C SER A 279 22.52 11.25 -38.80
N THR A 280 22.32 12.16 -37.83
CA THR A 280 22.65 11.94 -36.43
C THR A 280 21.88 10.76 -35.86
N VAL A 281 20.59 10.64 -36.17
CA VAL A 281 19.75 9.49 -35.76
C VAL A 281 20.33 8.19 -36.31
N TYR A 282 20.71 8.13 -37.59
CA TYR A 282 21.36 6.95 -38.16
C TYR A 282 22.72 6.62 -37.50
N SER A 283 23.54 7.63 -37.21
CA SER A 283 24.80 7.45 -36.49
C SER A 283 24.58 6.86 -35.09
N TYR A 284 23.56 7.34 -34.37
CA TYR A 284 23.21 6.81 -33.06
C TYR A 284 22.68 5.37 -33.16
N LEU A 285 21.76 5.06 -34.07
CA LEU A 285 21.28 3.70 -34.28
C LEU A 285 22.43 2.72 -34.56
N LYS A 286 23.40 3.10 -35.40
CA LYS A 286 24.58 2.28 -35.69
C LYS A 286 25.43 2.04 -34.44
N ALA A 287 25.63 3.08 -33.60
CA ALA A 287 26.36 2.94 -32.35
C ALA A 287 25.62 2.05 -31.34
N ILE A 288 24.30 2.18 -31.26
CA ILE A 288 23.43 1.36 -30.40
C ILE A 288 23.50 -0.11 -30.83
N TYR A 289 23.34 -0.40 -32.13
CA TYR A 289 23.45 -1.76 -32.68
C TYR A 289 24.78 -2.41 -32.33
N LYS A 290 25.88 -1.65 -32.46
CA LYS A 290 27.22 -2.12 -32.08
C LYS A 290 27.33 -2.43 -30.58
N LYS A 291 26.77 -1.59 -29.70
CA LYS A 291 26.80 -1.79 -28.24
C LYS A 291 25.97 -3.00 -27.81
N LEU A 292 24.84 -3.23 -28.47
CA LEU A 292 23.91 -4.31 -28.13
C LEU A 292 24.23 -5.63 -28.83
N GLY A 293 25.17 -5.64 -29.78
CA GLY A 293 25.50 -6.83 -30.56
C GLY A 293 24.39 -7.26 -31.52
N VAL A 294 23.53 -6.34 -31.95
CA VAL A 294 22.41 -6.58 -32.87
C VAL A 294 22.69 -5.97 -34.24
N GLN A 295 21.99 -6.46 -35.27
CA GLN A 295 22.19 -6.02 -36.66
C GLN A 295 20.98 -5.29 -37.25
N SER A 296 19.82 -5.32 -36.58
CA SER A 296 18.60 -4.70 -37.07
C SER A 296 17.76 -4.06 -35.97
N GLN A 297 16.88 -3.14 -36.38
CA GLN A 297 15.91 -2.49 -35.49
C GLN A 297 14.99 -3.52 -34.84
N SER A 298 14.57 -4.57 -35.57
CA SER A 298 13.72 -5.63 -35.04
C SER A 298 14.43 -6.47 -33.98
N GLN A 299 15.72 -6.77 -34.16
CA GLN A 299 16.53 -7.46 -33.14
C GLN A 299 16.75 -6.59 -31.91
N MET A 300 17.04 -5.31 -32.10
CA MET A 300 17.11 -4.33 -31.01
C MET A 300 15.80 -4.27 -30.24
N ALA A 301 14.67 -4.16 -30.94
CA ALA A 301 13.34 -4.18 -30.34
C ALA A 301 13.10 -5.48 -29.57
N ALA A 302 13.36 -6.66 -30.14
CA ALA A 302 13.18 -7.93 -29.43
C ALA A 302 14.02 -8.04 -28.14
N MET A 303 15.21 -7.45 -28.12
CA MET A 303 16.10 -7.45 -26.95
C MET A 303 15.68 -6.45 -25.87
N ILE A 304 15.21 -5.28 -26.29
CA ILE A 304 14.87 -4.17 -25.39
C ILE A 304 13.41 -4.26 -24.92
N TRP A 305 12.47 -4.62 -25.80
CA TRP A 305 11.01 -4.65 -25.59
C TRP A 305 10.54 -5.41 -24.34
N PRO A 306 11.11 -6.57 -23.95
CA PRO A 306 10.74 -7.25 -22.71
C PRO A 306 10.97 -6.41 -21.44
N ASN A 307 11.74 -5.33 -21.54
CA ASN A 307 12.15 -4.47 -20.43
C ASN A 307 11.76 -2.98 -20.64
N ILE A 308 11.01 -2.67 -21.71
CA ILE A 308 10.49 -1.31 -21.97
C ILE A 308 9.20 -1.04 -21.16
N PHE A 309 8.47 -2.09 -20.80
CA PHE A 309 7.14 -2.04 -20.18
C PHE A 309 7.16 -2.62 -18.77
#